data_AF-A0A174GFC6-F1
#
_entry.id   AF-A0A174GFC6-F1
#
_cell.length_a   1.000
_cell.length_b   1.000
_cell.length_c   1.000
_cell.angle_alpha   90.00
_cell.angle_beta   90.00
_cell.angle_gamma   90.00
#
_symmetry.space_group_name_H-M   'P 1'
#
loop_
_entity.id
_entity.type
_entity.pdbx_description
1 polymer ?
#
loop_
_entity_poly.entity_id
_entity_poly.type
_entity_poly.pdbx_seq_one_letter_code
_entity_poly.pdbx_strand_id
1 'polypeptide(L)'
;MAKTIKKFTYAVKDKYDNMVTVYARIEKEGGLYYWYTSHLTKPQDADGIGIYNPSNVESNLDTAEAFLKAYISMMKDSKVIVPNNHY
;
A
#
# COMPACT_ATOMS: atom_id res chain seq x y z
N MET A 1 -9.50 16.45 10.67
CA MET A 1 -10.17 15.14 10.72
C MET A 1 -10.14 14.57 9.32
N ALA A 2 -9.24 13.62 9.11
CA ALA A 2 -9.14 12.87 7.88
C ALA A 2 -10.47 12.16 7.59
N LYS A 3 -11.03 12.38 6.40
CA LYS A 3 -12.22 11.67 5.94
C LYS A 3 -11.81 10.55 5.02
N THR A 4 -12.15 9.30 5.32
CA THR A 4 -11.99 8.21 4.37
C THR A 4 -12.88 8.46 3.15
N ILE A 5 -12.27 8.53 1.98
CA ILE A 5 -12.93 8.78 0.69
C ILE A 5 -13.17 7.47 -0.05
N LYS A 6 -12.19 6.55 -0.03
CA LYS A 6 -12.29 5.25 -0.69
C LYS A 6 -11.65 4.14 0.14
N LYS A 7 -12.18 2.93 0.00
CA LYS A 7 -11.63 1.69 0.56
C LYS A 7 -11.47 0.67 -0.56
N PHE A 8 -10.43 -0.13 -0.47
CA PHE A 8 -10.09 -1.16 -1.43
C PHE A 8 -9.68 -2.43 -0.69
N THR A 9 -9.92 -3.57 -1.33
CA THR A 9 -9.49 -4.87 -0.86
C THR A 9 -8.77 -5.56 -2.00
N TYR A 10 -7.54 -6.01 -1.74
CA TYR A 10 -6.70 -6.70 -2.71
C TYR A 10 -6.35 -8.09 -2.19
N ALA A 11 -6.35 -9.07 -3.08
CA ALA A 11 -5.78 -10.38 -2.82
C ALA A 11 -4.39 -10.41 -3.44
N VAL A 12 -3.37 -10.71 -2.62
CA VAL A 12 -1.96 -10.72 -3.02
C VAL A 12 -1.33 -12.04 -2.60
N LYS A 13 -0.56 -12.66 -3.47
CA LYS A 13 0.14 -13.92 -3.18
C LYS A 13 1.51 -13.62 -2.57
N ASP A 14 1.84 -14.26 -1.45
CA ASP A 14 3.16 -14.13 -0.83
C ASP A 14 4.19 -15.09 -1.45
N LYS A 15 5.44 -15.03 -0.99
CA LYS A 15 6.55 -15.87 -1.48
C LYS A 15 6.39 -17.36 -1.19
N TYR A 16 5.48 -17.73 -0.29
CA TYR A 16 5.13 -19.10 0.07
C TYR A 16 3.83 -19.55 -0.61
N ASP A 17 3.38 -18.81 -1.62
CA ASP A 17 2.15 -19.05 -2.35
C ASP A 17 0.85 -18.91 -1.52
N ASN A 18 0.93 -18.32 -0.32
CA ASN A 18 -0.25 -18.02 0.50
C ASN A 18 -0.98 -16.79 -0.05
N MET A 19 -2.31 -16.84 -0.01
CA MET A 19 -3.14 -15.68 -0.34
C MET A 19 -3.28 -14.78 0.88
N VAL A 20 -2.80 -13.55 0.77
CA VAL A 20 -2.87 -12.49 1.77
C VAL A 20 -3.89 -11.45 1.34
N THR A 21 -4.83 -11.14 2.23
CA THR A 21 -5.79 -10.04 2.03
C THR A 21 -5.19 -8.72 2.48
N VAL A 22 -5.01 -7.79 1.55
CA VAL A 22 -4.46 -6.46 1.79
C VAL A 22 -5.59 -5.44 1.70
N TYR A 23 -5.83 -4.76 2.82
CA TYR A 23 -6.78 -3.64 2.85
C TYR A 23 -6.05 -2.36 2.51
N ALA A 24 -6.71 -1.49 1.75
CA ALA A 24 -6.21 -0.16 1.49
C ALA A 24 -7.32 0.88 1.62
N ARG A 25 -6.95 2.11 1.96
CA ARG A 25 -7.88 3.23 2.01
C ARG A 25 -7.23 4.50 1.53
N ILE A 26 -8.04 5.41 1.01
CA ILE A 26 -7.64 6.78 0.70
C ILE A 26 -8.43 7.70 1.61
N GLU A 27 -7.73 8.56 2.33
CA GLU A 27 -8.27 9.59 3.20
C GLU A 27 -7.98 10.97 2.62
N LYS A 28 -8.81 11.95 2.94
CA LYS A 28 -8.59 13.35 2.58
C LYS A 28 -8.46 14.20 3.83
N GLU A 29 -7.37 14.94 3.93
CA GLU A 29 -7.11 15.89 5.01
C GLU A 29 -6.37 17.12 4.45
N GLY A 30 -6.77 18.32 4.86
CA GLY A 30 -6.07 19.56 4.47
C GLY A 30 -6.00 19.84 2.96
N GLY A 31 -6.88 19.23 2.15
CA GLY A 31 -6.84 19.35 0.68
C GLY A 31 -5.95 18.33 -0.02
N LEU A 32 -5.23 17.49 0.74
CA LEU A 32 -4.38 16.42 0.24
C LEU A 32 -5.07 15.06 0.38
N TYR A 33 -4.62 14.11 -0.42
CA TYR A 33 -5.09 12.73 -0.43
C TYR A 33 -3.99 11.82 0.09
N TYR A 34 -4.33 11.01 1.09
CA TYR A 34 -3.42 10.10 1.76
C TYR A 34 -3.87 8.69 1.51
N TRP A 35 -3.02 7.84 0.96
CA TRP A 35 -3.33 6.42 0.78
C TRP A 35 -2.63 5.56 1.83
N TYR A 36 -3.28 4.48 2.25
CA TYR A 36 -2.79 3.60 3.31
C TYR A 36 -3.03 2.15 2.91
N THR A 37 -2.14 1.27 3.35
CA THR A 37 -2.23 -0.17 3.11
C THR A 37 -1.98 -0.93 4.42
N SER A 38 -2.69 -2.04 4.62
CA SER A 38 -2.58 -2.87 5.82
C SER A 38 -1.34 -3.74 5.84
N HIS A 39 -0.62 -3.81 4.73
CA HIS A 39 0.63 -4.54 4.58
C HIS A 39 1.62 -3.68 3.81
N LEU A 40 2.90 -3.91 4.08
CA LEU A 40 4.02 -3.30 3.38
C LEU A 40 4.77 -4.34 2.57
N THR A 41 5.62 -3.87 1.65
CA THR A 41 6.45 -4.72 0.79
C THR A 41 7.85 -4.17 0.59
N LYS A 42 8.79 -5.04 0.22
CA LYS A 42 10.16 -4.73 -0.20
C LYS A 42 10.60 -5.73 -1.28
N PRO A 43 11.60 -5.47 -2.13
CA PRO A 43 12.10 -6.48 -3.08
C PRO A 43 12.55 -7.77 -2.38
N GLN A 44 12.36 -8.95 -3.00
CA GLN A 44 12.75 -10.25 -2.41
C GLN A 44 14.24 -10.33 -2.12
N ASP A 45 15.05 -9.92 -3.09
CA ASP A 45 16.52 -10.05 -3.03
C ASP A 45 17.21 -8.91 -2.28
N ALA A 46 16.43 -8.01 -1.67
CA ALA A 46 16.94 -6.83 -0.97
C ALA A 46 16.96 -7.06 0.55
N ASP A 47 17.72 -8.06 1.01
CA ASP A 47 18.05 -8.18 2.42
C ASP A 47 19.01 -7.06 2.84
N GLY A 48 18.62 -6.31 3.89
CA GLY A 48 19.29 -5.08 4.32
C GLY A 48 18.65 -3.77 3.84
N ILE A 49 17.75 -3.81 2.84
CA ILE A 49 16.90 -2.66 2.50
C ILE A 49 15.64 -2.71 3.38
N GLY A 50 15.41 -1.62 4.12
CA GLY A 50 14.23 -1.47 4.97
C GLY A 50 12.92 -1.61 4.20
N ILE A 51 11.84 -1.89 4.91
CA ILE A 51 10.50 -1.94 4.32
C ILE A 51 10.20 -0.61 3.62
N TYR A 52 9.71 -0.66 2.37
CA TYR A 52 9.40 0.56 1.63
C TYR A 52 8.17 1.23 2.26
N ASN A 53 8.37 2.43 2.79
CA ASN A 53 7.33 3.37 3.18
C ASN A 53 7.19 4.40 2.04
N PRO A 54 6.24 4.19 1.10
CA PRO A 54 6.00 5.12 0.01
C PRO A 54 5.69 6.52 0.55
N SER A 55 6.04 7.55 -0.23
CA SER A 55 5.30 8.80 -0.15
C SER A 55 3.83 8.46 -0.43
N ASN A 56 2.98 8.66 0.57
CA ASN A 56 1.59 8.25 0.52
C ASN A 56 0.64 9.44 0.36
N VAL A 57 1.18 10.62 0.07
CA VAL A 57 0.48 11.91 0.06
C VAL A 57 0.49 12.48 -1.34
N GLU A 58 -0.68 12.82 -1.86
CA GLU A 58 -0.84 13.35 -3.21
C GLU A 58 -1.80 14.55 -3.22
N SER A 59 -1.61 15.44 -4.20
CA SER A 59 -2.45 16.64 -4.38
C SER A 59 -3.80 16.36 -5.05
N ASN A 60 -3.95 15.21 -5.70
CA ASN A 60 -5.18 14.82 -6.38
C ASN A 60 -5.52 13.33 -6.17
N LEU A 61 -6.81 13.00 -6.26
CA LEU A 61 -7.33 11.67 -5.96
C LEU A 61 -6.87 10.62 -6.98
N ASP A 62 -6.85 10.97 -8.26
CA ASP A 62 -6.50 10.03 -9.34
C ASP A 62 -5.04 9.60 -9.24
N THR A 63 -4.15 10.52 -8.89
CA THR A 63 -2.73 10.27 -8.61
C THR A 63 -2.57 9.43 -7.35
N ALA A 64 -3.30 9.73 -6.25
CA ALA A 64 -3.29 8.88 -5.05
C ALA A 64 -3.70 7.44 -5.37
N GLU A 65 -4.72 7.24 -6.21
CA GLU A 65 -5.15 5.92 -6.66
C GLU A 65 -4.13 5.24 -7.57
N ALA A 66 -3.50 5.98 -8.48
CA ALA A 66 -2.46 5.46 -9.36
C ALA A 66 -1.25 4.97 -8.56
N PHE A 67 -0.77 5.76 -7.60
CA PHE A 67 0.33 5.37 -6.71
C PHE A 67 -0.03 4.17 -5.82
N LEU A 68 -1.24 4.15 -5.24
CA LEU A 68 -1.72 3.00 -4.49
C LEU A 68 -1.73 1.72 -5.35
N LYS A 69 -2.25 1.80 -6.59
CA LYS A 69 -2.28 0.66 -7.51
C LYS A 69 -0.88 0.20 -7.93
N ALA A 70 0.03 1.14 -8.17
CA ALA A 70 1.42 0.85 -8.47
C ALA A 70 2.09 0.12 -7.28
N TYR A 71 1.86 0.59 -6.06
CA TYR A 71 2.39 -0.06 -4.86
C TYR A 71 1.84 -1.47 -4.64
N ILE A 72 0.54 -1.67 -4.84
CA ILE A 72 -0.07 -3.02 -4.77
C ILE A 72 0.48 -3.94 -5.88
N SER A 73 0.78 -3.40 -7.06
CA SER A 73 1.41 -4.19 -8.14
C SER A 73 2.83 -4.60 -7.75
N MET A 74 3.63 -3.67 -7.21
CA MET A 74 4.93 -3.98 -6.66
C MET A 74 4.87 -5.04 -5.55
N MET A 75 3.85 -4.98 -4.69
CA MET A 75 3.62 -5.99 -3.65
C MET A 75 3.32 -7.37 -4.23
N LYS A 76 2.55 -7.44 -5.32
CA LYS A 76 2.28 -8.70 -6.05
C LYS A 76 3.53 -9.27 -6.71
N ASP A 77 4.37 -8.41 -7.27
CA ASP A 77 5.60 -8.83 -7.94
C ASP A 77 6.67 -9.25 -6.94
N SER A 78 6.83 -8.49 -5.86
CA SER A 78 7.75 -8.80 -4.78
C SER A 78 7.33 -10.03 -3.99
N LYS A 79 6.04 -10.27 -3.72
CA LYS A 79 5.59 -11.36 -2.83
C LYS A 79 6.16 -11.34 -1.40
N VAL A 80 7.03 -10.39 -1.02
CA VAL A 80 7.38 -10.12 0.38
C VAL A 80 6.35 -9.16 0.93
N ILE A 81 5.51 -9.68 1.82
CA ILE A 81 4.35 -8.96 2.36
C ILE A 81 4.42 -9.06 3.88
N VAL A 82 4.41 -7.93 4.55
CA VAL A 82 4.51 -7.85 6.01
C VAL A 82 3.40 -6.96 6.57
N PRO A 83 2.79 -7.28 7.72
CA PRO A 83 1.77 -6.42 8.32
C PRO A 83 2.28 -5.00 8.55
N ASN A 84 1.42 -4.01 8.26
CA ASN A 84 1.67 -2.61 8.57
C ASN A 84 1.10 -2.28 9.95
N ASN A 85 1.96 -2.10 10.95
CA ASN A 85 1.53 -1.79 12.32
C ASN A 85 0.90 -0.38 12.48
N HIS A 86 0.98 0.46 11.45
CA HIS A 86 0.47 1.83 11.45
C HIS A 86 -0.79 2.01 10.58
N TYR A 87 -1.43 0.91 10.16
CA TYR A 87 -2.66 0.93 9.36
C TYR A 87 -3.91 1.21 10.19
#